data_AF-A0A2Z3UU79-F1
#
_entry.id   AF-A0A2Z3UU79-F1
#
_cell.length_a   1.000
_cell.length_b   1.000
_cell.length_c   1.000
_cell.angle_alpha   90.00
_cell.angle_beta   90.00
_cell.angle_gamma   90.00
#
_symmetry.space_group_name_H-M   'P 1'
#
loop_
_entity.id
_entity.type
_entity.pdbx_description
1 polymer ?
#
loop_
_entity_poly.entity_id
_entity_poly.type
_entity_poly.pdbx_seq_one_letter_code
_entity_poly.pdbx_strand_id
1 'polypeptide(L)'
;MRKQAPCRIVICRGCCCGSADKVAGLDHAEQVTRLAEVTVVRVTDCLDVCEQANVIVVQPSAAGRAAGGRPVWLGLVNDPDAAEDIAAWVRAGGPGVAEPPDIVSLYVFTPPRRIRTAPALS
;
A
#
# COMPACT_ATOMS: atom_id res chain seq x y z
N MET A 1 2.61 26.16 -13.79
CA MET A 1 1.67 25.27 -13.09
C MET A 1 2.49 24.31 -12.23
N ARG A 2 2.33 24.28 -10.90
CA ARG A 2 3.06 23.31 -10.06
C ARG A 2 2.51 21.91 -10.35
N LYS A 3 3.37 20.97 -10.73
CA LYS A 3 2.97 19.57 -10.91
C LYS A 3 2.44 19.06 -9.57
N GLN A 4 1.18 18.63 -9.54
CA GLN A 4 0.57 18.10 -8.31
C GLN A 4 1.28 16.80 -7.92
N ALA A 5 1.48 16.58 -6.63
CA ALA A 5 2.11 15.36 -6.14
C ALA A 5 1.19 14.16 -6.45
N PRO A 6 1.69 13.10 -7.10
CA PRO A 6 0.90 11.90 -7.38
C PRO A 6 0.62 11.12 -6.09
N CYS A 7 -0.22 10.08 -6.19
CA CYS A 7 -0.29 9.04 -5.17
C CYS A 7 1.10 8.45 -4.92
N ARG A 8 1.34 7.86 -3.75
CA ARG A 8 2.57 7.10 -3.46
C ARG A 8 2.20 5.80 -2.79
N ILE A 9 3.01 4.77 -2.95
CA ILE A 9 2.77 3.48 -2.33
C ILE A 9 3.86 3.21 -1.29
N VAL A 10 3.47 2.72 -0.11
CA VAL A 10 4.39 2.16 0.89
C VAL A 10 4.10 0.67 1.01
N ILE A 11 5.13 -0.17 0.92
CA ILE A 11 4.98 -1.63 0.95
C ILE A 11 5.82 -2.20 2.10
N CYS A 12 5.20 -3.03 2.93
CA CYS A 12 5.85 -3.73 4.03
C CYS A 12 6.56 -4.99 3.50
N ARG A 13 7.88 -5.07 3.71
CA ARG A 13 8.74 -6.21 3.33
C ARG A 13 9.70 -6.62 4.45
N GLY A 14 9.29 -6.43 5.70
CA GLY A 14 10.05 -6.81 6.88
C GLY A 14 10.05 -8.32 7.12
N CYS A 15 10.60 -8.74 8.27
CA CYS A 15 10.96 -10.13 8.58
C CYS A 15 9.88 -11.19 8.31
N CYS A 16 8.59 -10.84 8.30
CA CYS A 16 7.51 -11.77 7.96
C CYS A 16 6.50 -11.24 6.96
N CYS A 17 6.50 -9.95 6.61
CA CYS A 17 5.44 -9.38 5.78
C CYS A 17 5.83 -9.43 4.31
N GLY A 18 4.98 -10.01 3.47
CA GLY A 18 5.26 -10.08 2.04
C GLY A 18 6.52 -10.90 1.71
N SER A 19 6.69 -12.04 2.38
CA SER A 19 7.74 -13.01 2.15
C SER A 19 7.14 -14.37 1.80
N ALA A 20 7.91 -15.20 1.09
CA ALA A 20 7.48 -16.55 0.70
C ALA A 20 7.13 -17.44 1.90
N ASP A 21 7.78 -17.24 3.06
CA ASP A 21 7.52 -18.01 4.29
C ASP A 21 6.13 -17.74 4.86
N LYS A 22 5.62 -16.51 4.73
CA LYS A 22 4.30 -16.12 5.24
C LYS A 22 3.21 -16.25 4.19
N VAL A 23 3.53 -15.91 2.95
CA VAL A 23 2.60 -15.91 1.81
C VAL A 23 3.28 -16.68 0.68
N ALA A 24 3.01 -17.97 0.59
CA ALA A 24 3.52 -18.79 -0.50
C ALA A 24 2.73 -18.53 -1.79
N GLY A 25 3.36 -18.78 -2.94
CA GLY A 25 2.70 -18.71 -4.26
C GLY A 25 2.57 -17.31 -4.87
N LEU A 26 3.01 -16.26 -4.17
CA LEU A 26 3.07 -14.89 -4.69
C LEU A 26 4.52 -14.46 -4.94
N ASP A 27 4.81 -13.93 -6.14
CA ASP A 27 6.04 -13.22 -6.41
C ASP A 27 5.96 -11.78 -5.87
N HIS A 28 6.56 -11.58 -4.69
CA HIS A 28 6.53 -10.31 -3.99
C HIS A 28 7.42 -9.24 -4.64
N ALA A 29 8.45 -9.65 -5.39
CA ALA A 29 9.36 -8.75 -6.09
C ALA A 29 8.72 -8.24 -7.38
N GLU A 30 8.04 -9.13 -8.11
CA GLU A 30 7.22 -8.76 -9.27
C GLU A 30 6.10 -7.80 -8.86
N GLN A 31 5.37 -8.08 -7.76
CA GLN A 31 4.33 -7.18 -7.24
C GLN A 31 4.87 -5.76 -6.97
N VAL A 32 6.07 -5.64 -6.37
CA VAL A 32 6.72 -4.33 -6.13
C VAL A 32 7.06 -3.66 -7.47
N THR A 33 7.63 -4.42 -8.41
CA THR A 33 8.03 -3.93 -9.72
C THR A 33 6.84 -3.38 -10.48
N ARG A 34 5.73 -4.12 -10.50
CA ARG A 34 4.52 -3.72 -11.21
C ARG A 34 3.88 -2.46 -10.63
N LEU A 35 3.83 -2.33 -9.31
CA LEU A 35 3.34 -1.11 -8.66
C LEU A 35 4.28 0.09 -8.88
N ALA A 36 5.58 -0.14 -9.04
CA ALA A 36 6.55 0.92 -9.33
C ALA A 36 6.40 1.51 -10.74
N GLU A 37 5.74 0.80 -11.66
CA GLU A 37 5.46 1.31 -13.01
C GLU A 37 4.45 2.47 -13.01
N VAL A 38 3.58 2.56 -12.01
CA VAL A 38 2.51 3.57 -11.96
C VAL A 38 2.81 4.74 -11.04
N THR A 39 3.62 4.52 -10.01
CA THR A 39 4.00 5.59 -9.09
C THR A 39 5.23 5.24 -8.26
N VAL A 40 5.69 6.20 -7.45
CA VAL A 40 6.77 6.02 -6.48
C VAL A 40 6.34 5.01 -5.42
N VAL A 41 7.08 3.91 -5.33
CA VAL A 41 6.98 2.88 -4.30
C VAL A 41 8.12 3.06 -3.29
N ARG A 42 7.78 3.04 -2.00
CA ARG A 42 8.73 2.92 -0.89
C ARG A 42 8.55 1.57 -0.23
N VAL A 43 9.58 0.73 -0.29
CA VAL A 43 9.65 -0.48 0.54
C VAL A 43 10.09 -0.07 1.95
N THR A 44 9.44 -0.63 2.96
CA THR A 44 9.77 -0.43 4.37
C THR A 44 9.86 -1.77 5.08
N ASP A 45 10.59 -1.81 6.18
CA ASP A 45 10.75 -3.03 6.99
C ASP A 45 9.41 -3.41 7.64
N CYS A 46 9.03 -2.84 8.78
CA CYS A 46 7.79 -3.24 9.48
C CYS A 46 6.74 -2.12 9.54
N LEU A 47 5.48 -2.47 9.29
CA LEU A 47 4.32 -1.62 9.53
C LEU A 47 3.57 -1.94 10.84
N ASP A 48 4.08 -2.89 11.64
CA ASP A 48 3.56 -3.34 12.95
C ASP A 48 2.14 -3.91 12.91
N VAL A 49 1.76 -4.44 11.75
CA VAL A 49 0.46 -5.08 11.47
C VAL A 49 0.69 -6.42 10.78
N CYS A 50 1.59 -7.20 11.34
CA CYS A 50 2.08 -8.42 10.71
C CYS A 50 0.95 -9.39 10.42
N GLU A 51 -0.05 -9.50 11.29
CA GLU A 51 -1.26 -10.33 11.15
C GLU A 51 -2.04 -10.06 9.87
N GLN A 52 -1.91 -8.86 9.28
CA GLN A 52 -2.59 -8.52 8.04
C GLN A 52 -1.93 -9.13 6.82
N ALA A 53 -0.66 -9.57 6.89
CA ALA A 53 0.12 -10.13 5.77
C ALA A 53 0.18 -9.24 4.51
N ASN A 54 1.31 -9.30 3.79
CA ASN A 54 1.56 -8.54 2.56
C ASN A 54 0.94 -7.11 2.51
N VAL A 55 1.33 -6.23 3.46
CA VAL A 55 0.65 -4.94 3.64
C VAL A 55 1.13 -3.88 2.66
N ILE A 56 0.18 -3.20 2.04
CA ILE A 56 0.38 -2.08 1.10
C ILE A 56 -0.41 -0.86 1.58
N VAL A 57 0.19 0.33 1.53
CA VAL A 57 -0.46 1.58 1.90
C VAL A 57 -0.45 2.53 0.71
N VAL A 58 -1.63 2.89 0.23
CA VAL A 58 -1.79 3.89 -0.85
C VAL A 58 -1.96 5.26 -0.21
N GLN A 59 -0.96 6.12 -0.39
CA GLN A 59 -0.98 7.52 0.03
C GLN A 59 -1.71 8.35 -1.03
N PRO A 60 -2.63 9.25 -0.63
CA PRO A 60 -3.36 10.09 -1.58
C PRO A 60 -2.41 11.02 -2.37
N SER A 61 -2.85 11.43 -3.55
CA SER A 61 -2.26 12.52 -4.34
C SER A 61 -2.53 13.89 -3.67
N ALA A 62 -1.99 14.97 -4.22
CA ALA A 62 -2.33 16.33 -3.76
C ALA A 62 -3.83 16.63 -3.95
N ALA A 63 -4.40 16.27 -5.10
CA ALA A 63 -5.83 16.39 -5.38
C ALA A 63 -6.65 15.53 -4.39
N GLY A 64 -6.25 14.27 -4.17
CA GLY A 64 -6.91 13.39 -3.21
C GLY A 64 -6.90 13.95 -1.79
N ARG A 65 -5.77 14.52 -1.33
CA ARG A 65 -5.71 15.20 -0.02
C ARG A 65 -6.65 16.40 0.05
N ALA A 66 -6.70 17.23 -1.01
CA ALA A 66 -7.57 18.39 -1.08
C ALA A 66 -9.06 17.99 -1.03
N ALA A 67 -9.40 16.85 -1.63
CA ALA A 67 -10.73 16.24 -1.56
C ALA A 67 -11.02 15.49 -0.23
N GLY A 68 -10.13 15.57 0.77
CA GLY A 68 -10.32 14.93 2.07
C GLY A 68 -9.81 13.49 2.16
N GLY A 69 -9.23 12.95 1.08
CA GLY A 69 -8.62 11.62 1.03
C GLY A 69 -7.58 11.40 2.14
N ARG A 70 -7.51 10.15 2.61
CA ARG A 70 -6.58 9.67 3.64
C ARG A 70 -5.82 8.46 3.11
N PRO A 71 -4.68 8.10 3.72
CA PRO A 71 -4.00 6.86 3.37
C PRO A 71 -4.94 5.67 3.53
N VAL A 72 -5.00 4.82 2.51
CA VAL A 72 -5.76 3.57 2.56
C VAL A 72 -4.78 2.42 2.79
N TRP A 73 -5.14 1.56 3.74
CA TRP A 73 -4.33 0.42 4.16
C TRP A 73 -4.94 -0.85 3.62
N LEU A 74 -4.12 -1.63 2.92
CA LEU A 74 -4.50 -2.86 2.26
C LEU A 74 -3.71 -4.00 2.90
N GLY A 75 -4.42 -4.99 3.43
CA GLY A 75 -3.88 -6.20 4.03
C GLY A 75 -4.32 -7.42 3.21
N LEU A 76 -3.66 -8.55 3.43
CA LEU A 76 -3.97 -9.83 2.79
C LEU A 76 -3.95 -9.73 1.25
N VAL A 77 -3.09 -8.87 0.70
CA VAL A 77 -2.96 -8.62 -0.75
C VAL A 77 -2.21 -9.77 -1.42
N ASN A 78 -2.70 -10.99 -1.21
CA ASN A 78 -2.00 -12.24 -1.53
C ASN A 78 -2.38 -12.79 -2.91
N ASP A 79 -3.40 -12.21 -3.53
CA ASP A 79 -3.82 -12.53 -4.89
C ASP A 79 -2.80 -11.96 -5.91
N PRO A 80 -2.30 -12.77 -6.86
CA PRO A 80 -1.40 -12.31 -7.92
C PRO A 80 -1.94 -11.12 -8.74
N ASP A 81 -3.25 -11.05 -8.95
CA ASP A 81 -3.88 -10.03 -9.78
C ASP A 81 -4.08 -8.69 -9.03
N ALA A 82 -4.02 -8.70 -7.69
CA ALA A 82 -4.28 -7.50 -6.89
C ALA A 82 -3.33 -6.33 -7.19
N ALA A 83 -2.12 -6.61 -7.68
CA ALA A 83 -1.18 -5.57 -8.09
C ALA A 83 -1.73 -4.72 -9.25
N GLU A 84 -2.41 -5.35 -10.20
CA GLU A 84 -3.02 -4.67 -11.35
C GLU A 84 -4.20 -3.81 -10.92
N ASP A 85 -5.06 -4.34 -10.06
CA ASP A 85 -6.24 -3.62 -9.57
C ASP A 85 -5.84 -2.38 -8.77
N ILE A 86 -4.84 -2.51 -7.89
CA ILE A 86 -4.27 -1.37 -7.14
C ILE A 86 -3.62 -0.38 -8.11
N ALA A 87 -2.89 -0.85 -9.11
CA ALA A 87 -2.25 -0.01 -10.11
C ALA A 87 -3.29 0.77 -10.93
N ALA A 88 -4.38 0.13 -11.35
CA ALA A 88 -5.48 0.75 -12.06
C ALA A 88 -6.15 1.83 -11.20
N TRP A 89 -6.42 1.54 -9.93
CA TRP A 89 -6.98 2.52 -9.00
C TRP A 89 -6.06 3.72 -8.78
N VAL A 90 -4.75 3.49 -8.63
CA VAL A 90 -3.75 4.56 -8.51
C VAL A 90 -3.70 5.42 -9.78
N ARG A 91 -3.75 4.82 -10.97
CA ARG A 91 -3.83 5.55 -12.25
C ARG A 91 -5.12 6.39 -12.35
N ALA A 92 -6.24 5.90 -11.81
CA ALA A 92 -7.51 6.64 -11.73
C ALA A 92 -7.49 7.81 -10.72
N GLY A 93 -6.44 7.94 -9.92
CA GLY A 93 -6.25 9.04 -8.98
C GLY A 93 -6.22 8.63 -7.50
N GLY A 94 -6.56 7.37 -7.21
CA GLY A 94 -6.46 6.76 -5.88
C GLY A 94 -7.34 7.42 -4.81
N PRO A 95 -6.97 7.27 -3.53
CA PRO A 95 -7.79 7.70 -2.39
C PRO A 95 -8.24 9.17 -2.46
N GLY A 96 -9.55 9.38 -2.33
CA GLY A 96 -10.19 10.69 -2.36
C GLY A 96 -10.43 11.27 -3.75
N VAL A 97 -9.94 10.65 -4.82
CA VAL A 97 -10.21 11.04 -6.21
C VAL A 97 -11.04 9.98 -6.94
N ALA A 98 -10.66 8.72 -6.79
CA ALA A 98 -11.38 7.58 -7.34
C ALA A 98 -11.79 6.63 -6.21
N GLU A 99 -12.99 6.06 -6.31
CA GLU A 99 -13.42 4.98 -5.44
C GLU A 99 -12.57 3.74 -5.71
N PRO A 100 -12.09 3.00 -4.68
CA PRO A 100 -11.44 1.72 -4.90
C PRO A 100 -12.41 0.74 -5.59
N PRO A 101 -11.95 -0.03 -6.58
CA PRO A 101 -12.71 -1.17 -7.10
C PRO A 101 -13.13 -2.13 -5.97
N ASP A 102 -14.26 -2.81 -6.11
CA ASP A 102 -14.78 -3.73 -5.08
C ASP A 102 -13.73 -4.76 -4.63
N ILE A 103 -12.96 -5.32 -5.58
CA ILE A 103 -11.86 -6.24 -5.28
C ILE A 103 -10.78 -5.61 -4.40
N VAL A 104 -10.42 -4.34 -4.63
CA VAL A 104 -9.47 -3.60 -3.80
C VAL A 104 -10.08 -3.31 -2.43
N SER A 105 -11.39 -3.03 -2.37
CA SER A 105 -12.09 -2.76 -1.12
C SER A 105 -12.05 -3.94 -0.15
N LEU A 106 -11.99 -5.19 -0.65
CA LEU A 106 -11.88 -6.40 0.17
C LEU A 106 -10.58 -6.45 0.99
N TYR A 107 -9.52 -5.79 0.53
CA TYR A 107 -8.24 -5.73 1.23
C TYR A 107 -8.18 -4.60 2.28
N VAL A 108 -9.17 -3.69 2.29
CA VAL A 108 -9.11 -2.49 3.14
C VAL A 108 -9.28 -2.86 4.60
N PHE A 109 -8.35 -2.41 5.44
CA PHE A 109 -8.45 -2.52 6.88
C PHE A 109 -8.07 -1.21 7.57
N THR A 110 -8.50 -1.05 8.83
CA THR A 110 -8.05 0.06 9.68
C THR A 110 -6.91 -0.45 10.57
N PRO A 111 -5.68 0.07 10.41
CA PRO A 111 -4.59 -0.32 11.30
C PRO A 111 -4.87 0.19 12.72
N PRO A 112 -4.41 -0.52 13.77
CA PRO A 112 -4.41 0.04 15.11
C PRO A 112 -3.60 1.35 15.12
N ARG A 113 -4.02 2.32 15.95
CA ARG A 113 -3.25 3.57 16.10
C ARG A 113 -1.85 3.20 16.55
N ARG A 114 -0.85 3.45 15.70
CA ARG A 114 0.55 3.34 16.13
C ARG A 114 0.82 4.39 17.20
N ILE A 115 1.03 3.92 18.42
CA ILE A 115 1.76 4.68 19.44
C ILE A 115 3.19 4.75 18.91
N ARG A 116 3.69 5.95 18.61
CA ARG A 116 5.09 6.13 18.20
C ARG A 116 5.98 5.79 19.39
N THR A 117 6.46 4.56 19.46
CA THR A 117 7.59 4.23 20.33
C THR A 117 8.84 4.80 19.66
N ALA A 118 9.59 5.65 20.38
CA ALA A 118 10.89 6.13 19.90
C ALA A 118 11.82 4.94 19.64
N PRO A 119 12.73 5.01 18.64
CA PRO A 119 13.69 3.93 18.44
C PRO A 119 14.53 3.80 19.72
N ALA A 120 14.66 2.56 20.21
CA ALA A 120 15.66 2.26 21.22
C ALA A 120 17.03 2.50 20.58
N LEU A 121 17.75 3.50 21.08
CA LEU A 121 19.16 3.71 20.75
C LEU A 121 19.92 2.45 21.19
N SER A 122 20.60 1.81 20.25
CA SER A 122 21.66 0.82 20.53
C SER A 122 23.00 1.50 20.36
#